data_AF-A0A9D3M1M8-F1
#
_entry.id   AF-A0A9D3M1M8-F1
#
_cell.length_a   1.000
_cell.length_b   1.000
_cell.length_c   1.000
_cell.angle_alpha   90.00
_cell.angle_beta   90.00
_cell.angle_gamma   90.00
#
_symmetry.space_group_name_H-M   'P 1'
#
loop_
_entity.id
_entity.type
_entity.pdbx_description
1 polymer ?
#
loop_
_entity_poly.entity_id
_entity_poly.type
_entity_poly.pdbx_seq_one_letter_code
_entity_poly.pdbx_strand_id
1 'polypeptide(L)'
;MEKAEKLLAFGTNQEDYASYTMNGIIKWGDPVTRVMDDGELLVQQTKNSDRTPLVAVLLEGPPHSGKTALAAKIAEESQFPFIKICSPDKMIGHSEIAKCQAIKKIFDDAYKSQLSCVVVDDIERLLDYVPIGPRFSNLVLQALLVLLKKTPPRGRKLLIIGTHKP
;
A
#
# COMPACT_ATOMS: atom_id res chain seq x y z
N MET A 1 16.68 -28.46 -11.18
CA MET A 1 16.70 -27.44 -10.11
C MET A 1 16.68 -26.01 -10.67
N GLU A 2 17.30 -25.75 -11.82
CA GLU A 2 17.36 -24.43 -12.49
C GLU A 2 16.00 -23.86 -13.01
N LYS A 3 14.96 -24.70 -13.21
CA LYS A 3 13.62 -24.23 -13.61
C LYS A 3 12.75 -23.72 -12.45
N ALA A 4 13.10 -24.03 -11.20
CA ALA A 4 12.33 -23.59 -10.02
C ALA A 4 12.70 -22.16 -9.61
N GLU A 5 13.97 -21.75 -9.77
CA GLU A 5 14.43 -20.39 -9.48
C GLU A 5 13.89 -19.35 -10.47
N LYS A 6 13.63 -19.74 -11.72
CA LYS A 6 13.11 -18.83 -12.75
C LYS A 6 11.65 -18.40 -12.54
N LEU A 7 10.87 -19.13 -11.74
CA LEU A 7 9.50 -18.75 -11.37
C LEU A 7 9.46 -17.69 -10.25
N LEU A 8 10.53 -17.56 -9.46
CA LEU A 8 10.64 -16.53 -8.41
C LEU A 8 10.95 -15.13 -9.00
N ALA A 9 11.47 -15.06 -10.22
CA ALA A 9 11.93 -13.83 -10.87
C ALA A 9 10.82 -12.92 -11.44
N PHE A 10 9.54 -13.34 -11.44
CA PHE A 10 8.46 -12.62 -12.12
C PHE A 10 7.50 -11.82 -11.22
N GLY A 11 7.74 -11.73 -9.91
CA GLY A 11 6.76 -11.09 -9.01
C GLY A 11 7.28 -10.51 -7.71
N THR A 12 8.46 -10.89 -7.25
CA THR A 12 9.05 -10.29 -6.04
C THR A 12 9.97 -9.15 -6.46
N ASN A 13 9.38 -7.98 -6.75
CA ASN A 13 10.11 -6.75 -6.45
C ASN A 13 10.32 -6.79 -4.93
N GLN A 14 11.46 -7.31 -4.48
CA GLN A 14 11.97 -7.00 -3.15
C GLN A 14 12.22 -5.49 -3.16
N GLU A 15 11.17 -4.71 -2.94
CA GLU A 15 11.35 -3.32 -2.56
C GLU A 15 12.16 -3.32 -1.28
N ASP A 16 13.08 -2.36 -1.15
CA ASP A 16 13.82 -2.13 0.07
C ASP A 16 12.86 -1.62 1.16
N TYR A 17 12.05 -2.52 1.73
CA TYR A 17 11.19 -2.26 2.91
C TYR A 17 12.02 -1.69 4.05
N ALA A 18 13.29 -2.12 4.14
CA ALA A 18 14.29 -1.61 5.07
C ALA A 18 14.44 -0.08 5.02
N SER A 19 14.21 0.56 3.87
CA SER A 19 14.26 2.02 3.78
C SER A 19 13.08 2.70 4.48
N TYR A 20 11.92 2.04 4.59
CA TYR A 20 10.75 2.52 5.32
C TYR A 20 10.75 2.11 6.80
N THR A 21 11.53 1.10 7.17
CA THR A 21 11.67 0.58 8.55
C THR A 21 13.11 0.64 9.07
N MET A 22 13.84 1.73 8.77
CA MET A 22 15.29 1.86 9.08
C MET A 22 15.67 1.50 10.52
N ASN A 23 14.82 1.85 11.50
CA ASN A 23 15.06 1.61 12.93
C ASN A 23 14.18 0.49 13.51
N GLY A 24 13.53 -0.30 12.65
CA GLY A 24 12.52 -1.28 13.05
C GLY A 24 11.27 -0.64 13.66
N ILE A 25 10.45 -1.48 14.33
CA ILE A 25 9.26 -1.06 15.06
C ILE A 25 9.47 -1.31 16.55
N ILE A 26 9.56 -0.22 17.33
CA ILE A 26 9.65 -0.29 18.79
C ILE A 26 8.23 -0.33 19.34
N LYS A 27 7.92 -1.37 20.14
CA LYS A 27 6.65 -1.48 20.88
C LYS A 27 6.70 -0.58 22.13
N TRP A 28 6.62 0.74 21.93
CA TRP A 28 6.74 1.74 23.00
C TRP A 28 5.49 1.87 23.88
N GLY A 29 4.38 1.24 23.48
CA GLY A 29 3.17 1.15 24.27
C GLY A 29 2.07 0.37 23.56
N ASP A 30 0.95 0.18 24.26
CA ASP A 30 -0.22 -0.55 23.78
C ASP A 30 -0.75 -0.09 22.40
N PRO A 31 -0.74 1.22 22.04
CA PRO A 31 -1.23 1.64 20.73
C PRO A 31 -0.50 0.97 19.56
N VAL A 32 0.81 0.75 19.68
CA VAL A 32 1.58 0.09 18.62
C VAL A 32 1.16 -1.37 18.47
N THR A 33 1.03 -2.08 19.60
CA THR A 33 0.59 -3.48 19.60
C THR A 33 -0.81 -3.60 19.00
N ARG A 34 -1.76 -2.74 19.39
CA ARG A 34 -3.11 -2.73 18.83
C ARG A 34 -3.13 -2.52 17.32
N VAL A 35 -2.34 -1.56 16.81
CA VAL A 35 -2.27 -1.32 15.35
C VAL A 35 -1.70 -2.53 14.60
N MET A 36 -0.70 -3.21 15.17
CA MET A 36 -0.14 -4.42 14.57
C MET A 36 -1.14 -5.59 14.61
N ASP A 37 -1.84 -5.77 15.73
CA ASP A 37 -2.86 -6.82 15.90
C ASP A 37 -4.04 -6.61 14.94
N ASP A 38 -4.53 -5.37 14.83
CA ASP A 38 -5.59 -4.99 13.89
C ASP A 38 -5.13 -5.20 12.43
N GLY A 39 -3.86 -4.89 12.14
CA GLY A 39 -3.23 -5.16 10.85
C GLY A 39 -3.26 -6.65 10.49
N GLU A 40 -2.88 -7.52 11.42
CA GLU A 40 -2.92 -8.97 11.24
C GLU A 40 -4.35 -9.47 11.01
N LEU A 41 -5.33 -8.96 11.75
CA LEU A 41 -6.74 -9.31 11.54
C LEU A 41 -7.22 -8.96 10.12
N LEU A 42 -6.82 -7.80 9.58
CA LEU A 42 -7.15 -7.39 8.21
C LEU A 42 -6.44 -8.22 7.15
N VAL A 43 -5.19 -8.63 7.41
CA VAL A 43 -4.46 -9.58 6.56
C VAL A 43 -5.19 -10.92 6.51
N GLN A 44 -5.58 -11.46 7.67
CA GLN A 44 -6.33 -12.72 7.77
C GLN A 44 -7.69 -12.62 7.09
N GLN A 45 -8.42 -11.51 7.25
CA GLN A 45 -9.68 -11.26 6.55
C GLN A 45 -9.46 -11.29 5.04
N THR A 46 -8.44 -10.59 4.54
CA THR A 46 -8.14 -10.54 3.11
C THR A 46 -7.82 -11.92 2.57
N LYS A 47 -7.02 -12.71 3.30
CA LYS A 47 -6.60 -14.06 2.90
C LYS A 47 -7.74 -15.07 2.90
N ASN A 48 -8.61 -15.03 3.91
CA ASN A 48 -9.59 -16.10 4.16
C ASN A 48 -11.00 -15.79 3.64
N SER A 49 -11.35 -14.51 3.43
CA SER A 49 -12.69 -14.13 2.99
C SER A 49 -12.84 -14.24 1.47
N ASP A 50 -13.93 -14.85 1.02
CA ASP A 50 -14.34 -14.86 -0.39
C ASP A 50 -15.39 -13.79 -0.70
N ARG A 51 -16.04 -13.22 0.33
CA ARG A 51 -17.02 -12.14 0.20
C ARG A 51 -16.37 -10.76 0.09
N THR A 52 -15.19 -10.61 0.68
CA THR A 52 -14.43 -9.35 0.68
C THR A 52 -13.05 -9.57 0.04
N PRO A 53 -12.99 -9.78 -1.29
CA PRO A 53 -11.73 -9.99 -2.00
C PRO A 53 -10.86 -8.71 -2.04
N LEU A 54 -11.45 -7.57 -1.71
CA LEU A 54 -10.78 -6.29 -1.53
C LEU A 54 -11.02 -5.80 -0.11
N VAL A 55 -9.94 -5.52 0.62
CA VAL A 55 -9.96 -4.86 1.93
C VAL A 55 -9.09 -3.62 1.81
N ALA A 56 -9.61 -2.47 2.25
CA ALA A 56 -8.88 -1.21 2.27
C ALA A 56 -8.94 -0.60 3.66
N VAL A 57 -7.79 -0.19 4.19
CA VAL A 57 -7.64 0.46 5.49
C VAL A 57 -6.84 1.74 5.35
N LEU A 58 -7.13 2.73 6.20
CA LEU A 58 -6.39 3.98 6.27
C LEU A 58 -5.75 4.11 7.66
N LEU A 59 -4.43 4.26 7.71
CA LEU A 59 -3.71 4.65 8.91
C LEU A 59 -3.64 6.18 8.97
N GLU A 60 -4.35 6.76 9.93
CA GLU A 60 -4.40 8.19 10.16
C GLU A 60 -3.72 8.55 11.49
N GLY A 61 -3.07 9.71 11.53
CA GLY A 61 -2.50 10.25 12.76
C GLY A 61 -1.56 11.44 12.50
N PRO A 62 -1.04 12.06 13.56
CA PRO A 62 -0.16 13.23 13.46
C PRO A 62 1.05 13.01 12.54
N PRO A 63 1.62 14.07 11.95
CA PRO A 63 2.87 13.95 11.20
C PRO A 63 3.97 13.35 12.08
N HIS A 64 4.85 12.54 11.48
CA HIS A 64 5.97 11.84 12.15
C HIS A 64 5.57 10.76 13.19
N SER A 65 4.30 10.32 13.25
CA SER A 65 3.87 9.26 14.16
C SER A 65 4.26 7.82 13.75
N GLY A 66 5.01 7.64 12.65
CA GLY A 66 5.47 6.33 12.19
C GLY A 66 4.47 5.55 11.32
N LYS A 67 3.42 6.19 10.77
CA LYS A 67 2.40 5.56 9.93
C LYS A 67 2.97 4.73 8.77
N THR A 68 3.90 5.30 8.01
CA THR A 68 4.55 4.62 6.87
C THR A 68 5.31 3.38 7.31
N ALA A 69 6.04 3.46 8.42
CA ALA A 69 6.78 2.32 8.97
C ALA A 69 5.83 1.21 9.45
N LEU A 70 4.73 1.57 10.11
CA LEU A 70 3.69 0.62 10.53
C LEU A 70 3.00 -0.04 9.33
N ALA A 71 2.62 0.74 8.31
CA ALA A 71 2.02 0.22 7.08
C ALA A 71 2.97 -0.75 6.37
N ALA A 72 4.24 -0.38 6.24
CA ALA A 72 5.28 -1.24 5.65
C ALA A 72 5.47 -2.52 6.47
N LYS A 73 5.43 -2.43 7.81
CA LYS A 73 5.56 -3.60 8.69
C LYS A 73 4.38 -4.56 8.57
N ILE A 74 3.14 -4.05 8.58
CA ILE A 74 1.94 -4.87 8.37
C ILE A 74 1.99 -5.55 6.99
N ALA A 75 2.40 -4.80 5.95
CA ALA A 75 2.55 -5.35 4.61
C ALA A 75 3.62 -6.46 4.56
N GLU A 76 4.77 -6.26 5.21
CA GLU A 76 5.83 -7.27 5.32
C GLU A 76 5.35 -8.53 6.06
N GLU A 77 4.71 -8.37 7.22
CA GLU A 77 4.20 -9.48 8.05
C GLU A 77 3.06 -10.25 7.36
N SER A 78 2.36 -9.64 6.39
CA SER A 78 1.34 -10.33 5.59
C SER A 78 1.88 -11.52 4.80
N GLN A 79 3.17 -11.51 4.46
CA GLN A 79 3.83 -12.50 3.60
C GLN A 79 3.09 -12.76 2.28
N PHE A 80 2.39 -11.75 1.74
CA PHE A 80 1.73 -11.88 0.45
C PHE A 80 2.76 -11.97 -0.69
N PRO A 81 2.51 -12.77 -1.75
CA PRO A 81 3.45 -12.93 -2.87
C PRO A 81 3.78 -11.65 -3.61
N PHE A 82 2.87 -10.67 -3.59
CA PHE A 82 3.09 -9.35 -4.16
C PHE A 82 2.82 -8.29 -3.10
N ILE A 83 3.83 -7.50 -2.79
CA ILE A 83 3.73 -6.34 -1.92
C ILE A 83 4.37 -5.15 -2.66
N LYS A 84 3.71 -3.98 -2.64
CA LYS A 84 4.21 -2.78 -3.29
C LYS A 84 3.84 -1.51 -2.52
N ILE A 85 4.82 -0.65 -2.27
CA ILE A 85 4.67 0.67 -1.66
C ILE A 85 4.67 1.72 -2.77
N CYS A 86 3.48 2.27 -3.00
CA CYS A 86 3.24 3.45 -3.81
C CYS A 86 3.54 4.71 -2.97
N SER A 87 4.81 5.11 -2.94
CA SER A 87 5.26 6.29 -2.20
C SER A 87 5.53 7.47 -3.15
N PRO A 88 5.24 8.72 -2.73
CA PRO A 88 5.44 9.92 -3.54
C PRO A 88 6.92 10.20 -3.87
N ASP A 89 7.86 9.64 -3.11
CA ASP A 89 9.31 9.75 -3.34
C ASP A 89 9.74 9.25 -4.74
N LYS A 90 9.11 8.18 -5.22
CA LYS A 90 9.32 7.59 -6.55
C LYS A 90 8.63 8.37 -7.67
N MET A 91 7.82 9.38 -7.33
CA MET A 91 7.01 10.16 -8.27
C MET A 91 7.36 11.66 -8.25
N ILE A 92 8.53 12.02 -7.72
CA ILE A 92 9.00 13.41 -7.71
C ILE A 92 9.12 13.92 -9.15
N GLY A 93 8.57 15.12 -9.40
CA GLY A 93 8.59 15.76 -10.72
C GLY A 93 7.64 15.13 -11.76
N HIS A 94 6.85 14.12 -11.41
CA HIS A 94 5.88 13.54 -12.31
C HIS A 94 4.69 14.47 -12.53
N SER A 95 4.23 14.56 -13.78
CA SER A 95 2.93 15.17 -14.10
C SER A 95 1.79 14.34 -13.51
N GLU A 96 0.59 14.94 -13.40
CA GLU A 96 -0.60 14.25 -12.91
C GLU A 96 -0.89 12.97 -13.72
N ILE A 97 -0.69 13.02 -15.04
CA ILE A 97 -0.87 11.88 -15.94
C ILE A 97 0.17 10.78 -15.64
N ALA A 98 1.43 11.15 -15.46
CA ALA A 98 2.50 10.20 -15.15
C ALA A 98 2.28 9.53 -13.78
N LYS A 99 1.83 10.29 -12.76
CA LYS A 99 1.41 9.74 -11.46
C LYS A 99 0.26 8.74 -11.63
N CYS A 100 -0.78 9.10 -12.36
CA CYS A 100 -1.91 8.20 -12.61
C CYS A 100 -1.48 6.91 -13.32
N GLN A 101 -0.58 6.99 -14.31
CA GLN A 101 -0.05 5.83 -15.01
C GLN A 101 0.79 4.95 -14.08
N ALA A 102 1.63 5.54 -13.23
CA ALA A 102 2.44 4.81 -12.26
C ALA A 102 1.57 4.09 -11.22
N ILE A 103 0.60 4.79 -10.62
CA ILE A 103 -0.35 4.21 -9.66
C ILE A 103 -1.14 3.09 -10.35
N LYS A 104 -1.69 3.33 -11.54
CA LYS A 104 -2.44 2.32 -12.29
C LYS A 104 -1.60 1.07 -12.56
N LYS A 105 -0.32 1.24 -12.96
CA LYS A 105 0.60 0.13 -13.20
C LYS A 105 0.82 -0.72 -11.94
N ILE A 106 0.97 -0.09 -10.77
CA ILE A 106 1.11 -0.79 -9.48
C ILE A 106 -0.11 -1.69 -9.22
N PHE A 107 -1.32 -1.17 -9.41
CA PHE A 107 -2.55 -1.93 -9.23
C PHE A 107 -2.71 -3.04 -10.29
N ASP A 108 -2.40 -2.76 -11.56
CA ASP A 108 -2.45 -3.76 -12.63
C ASP A 108 -1.45 -4.91 -12.40
N ASP A 109 -0.30 -4.63 -11.79
CA ASP A 109 0.66 -5.66 -11.36
C ASP A 109 0.16 -6.42 -10.12
N ALA A 110 -0.42 -5.73 -9.14
CA ALA A 110 -1.04 -6.37 -7.97
C ALA A 110 -2.14 -7.35 -8.38
N TYR A 111 -2.98 -6.97 -9.35
CA TYR A 111 -4.02 -7.82 -9.89
C TYR A 111 -3.50 -9.07 -10.58
N LYS A 112 -2.20 -9.24 -10.88
CA LYS A 112 -1.68 -10.50 -11.45
C LYS A 112 -1.43 -11.57 -10.39
N SER A 113 -1.23 -11.16 -9.13
CA SER A 113 -0.98 -12.06 -8.00
C SER A 113 -2.27 -12.65 -7.43
N GLN A 114 -2.17 -13.81 -6.78
CA GLN A 114 -3.29 -14.43 -6.06
C GLN A 114 -3.62 -13.67 -4.76
N LEU A 115 -2.59 -13.29 -4.01
CA LEU A 115 -2.69 -12.40 -2.84
C LEU A 115 -1.76 -11.22 -3.07
N SER A 116 -2.23 -10.02 -2.78
CA SER A 116 -1.46 -8.80 -2.99
C SER A 116 -1.73 -7.76 -1.91
N CYS A 117 -0.69 -7.01 -1.54
CA CYS A 117 -0.78 -5.86 -0.64
C CYS A 117 -0.22 -4.62 -1.34
N VAL A 118 -0.98 -3.53 -1.38
CA VAL A 118 -0.53 -2.24 -1.92
C VAL A 118 -0.60 -1.21 -0.81
N VAL A 119 0.54 -0.63 -0.45
CA VAL A 119 0.60 0.53 0.45
C VAL A 119 0.53 1.79 -0.39
N VAL A 120 -0.42 2.68 -0.10
CA VAL A 120 -0.55 4.01 -0.71
C VAL A 120 -0.12 5.04 0.33
N ASP A 121 1.13 5.45 0.24
CA ASP A 121 1.79 6.24 1.28
C ASP A 121 1.62 7.75 1.06
N ASP A 122 1.45 8.50 2.15
CA ASP A 122 1.26 9.96 2.20
C ASP A 122 0.27 10.43 1.11
N ILE A 123 -1.00 10.00 1.22
CA ILE A 123 -2.03 10.26 0.20
C ILE A 123 -2.11 11.75 -0.16
N GLU A 124 -2.01 12.64 0.83
CA GLU A 124 -2.01 14.09 0.61
C GLU A 124 -0.85 14.57 -0.27
N ARG A 125 0.32 13.91 -0.22
CA ARG A 125 1.46 14.23 -1.10
C ARG A 125 1.27 13.64 -2.50
N LEU A 126 0.70 12.44 -2.62
CA LEU A 126 0.38 11.88 -3.94
C LEU A 126 -0.60 12.78 -4.70
N LEU A 127 -1.54 13.38 -3.98
CA LEU A 127 -2.52 14.33 -4.50
C LEU A 127 -1.99 15.77 -4.69
N ASP A 128 -0.73 16.05 -4.37
CA ASP A 128 -0.18 17.41 -4.35
C ASP A 128 -1.07 18.40 -3.56
N TYR A 129 -1.63 17.95 -2.43
CA TYR A 129 -2.54 18.75 -1.63
C TYR A 129 -1.83 19.92 -0.95
N VAL A 130 -2.40 21.11 -1.09
CA VAL A 130 -1.97 22.35 -0.43
C VAL A 130 -3.17 22.95 0.31
N PRO A 131 -3.10 23.19 1.63
CA PRO A 131 -4.23 23.66 2.41
C PRO A 131 -4.59 25.13 2.15
N ILE A 132 -3.62 25.96 1.74
CA ILE A 132 -3.83 27.38 1.45
C ILE A 132 -4.47 27.52 0.07
N GLY A 133 -5.75 27.92 0.05
CA GLY A 133 -6.54 28.02 -1.18
C GLY A 133 -6.65 26.63 -1.83
N PRO A 134 -7.40 25.70 -1.20
CA PRO A 134 -7.22 24.26 -1.33
C PRO A 134 -7.03 23.83 -2.78
N ARG A 135 -5.82 23.35 -3.06
CA ARG A 135 -5.39 22.86 -4.37
C ARG A 135 -4.93 21.42 -4.22
N PHE A 136 -5.28 20.61 -5.20
CA PHE A 136 -4.86 19.22 -5.31
C PHE A 136 -5.05 18.77 -6.76
N SER A 137 -4.39 17.67 -7.11
CA SER A 137 -4.53 17.00 -8.38
C SER A 137 -5.81 16.18 -8.45
N ASN A 138 -6.88 16.78 -8.97
CA ASN A 138 -8.18 16.09 -9.10
C ASN A 138 -8.07 14.84 -10.00
N LEU A 139 -7.20 14.85 -11.02
CA LEU A 139 -6.99 13.67 -11.87
C LEU A 139 -6.47 12.47 -11.06
N VAL A 140 -5.48 12.70 -10.18
CA VAL A 140 -4.92 11.66 -9.31
C VAL A 140 -5.94 11.20 -8.27
N LEU A 141 -6.73 12.13 -7.72
CA LEU A 141 -7.82 11.81 -6.80
C LEU A 141 -8.85 10.87 -7.43
N GLN A 142 -9.35 11.20 -8.63
CA GLN A 142 -10.34 10.36 -9.31
C GLN A 142 -9.76 8.98 -9.63
N ALA A 143 -8.49 8.90 -10.05
CA ALA A 143 -7.82 7.64 -10.29
C ALA A 143 -7.75 6.77 -9.02
N LEU A 144 -7.33 7.35 -7.88
CA LEU A 144 -7.28 6.65 -6.60
C LEU A 144 -8.67 6.19 -6.14
N LEU A 145 -9.70 7.06 -6.21
CA LEU A 145 -11.06 6.70 -5.81
C LEU A 145 -11.62 5.51 -6.61
N VAL A 146 -11.29 5.43 -7.90
CA VAL A 146 -11.66 4.29 -8.75
C VAL A 146 -10.88 3.04 -8.34
N LEU A 147 -9.55 3.16 -8.16
CA LEU A 147 -8.68 2.02 -7.83
C LEU A 147 -8.96 1.43 -6.45
N LEU A 148 -9.27 2.26 -5.45
CA LEU A 148 -9.64 1.85 -4.09
C LEU A 148 -10.97 1.07 -4.03
N LYS A 149 -11.82 1.18 -5.05
CA LYS A 149 -13.11 0.49 -5.14
C LYS A 149 -13.12 -0.65 -6.16
N LYS A 150 -12.10 -0.73 -7.01
CA LYS A 150 -12.03 -1.72 -8.09
C LYS A 150 -11.73 -3.08 -7.51
N THR A 151 -12.69 -4.00 -7.62
CA THR A 151 -12.51 -5.37 -7.17
C THR A 151 -11.46 -6.10 -8.03
N PRO A 152 -10.55 -6.88 -7.41
CA PRO A 152 -9.60 -7.69 -8.16
C PRO A 152 -10.33 -8.78 -8.99
N PRO A 153 -9.68 -9.31 -10.04
CA PRO A 153 -10.24 -10.43 -10.82
C PRO A 153 -10.61 -11.63 -9.94
N ARG A 154 -11.56 -12.45 -10.41
CA ARG A 154 -12.04 -13.62 -9.65
C ARG A 154 -10.89 -14.51 -9.16
N GLY A 155 -10.98 -14.90 -7.88
CA GLY A 155 -10.00 -15.74 -7.21
C GLY A 155 -8.78 -14.98 -6.65
N ARG A 156 -8.62 -13.69 -6.96
CA ARG A 156 -7.52 -12.87 -6.46
C ARG A 156 -7.98 -11.98 -5.31
N LYS A 157 -7.08 -11.71 -4.37
CA LYS A 157 -7.35 -10.91 -3.16
C LYS A 157 -6.33 -9.77 -3.05
N LEU A 158 -6.82 -8.60 -2.62
CA LEU A 158 -6.05 -7.36 -2.52
C LEU A 158 -6.31 -6.69 -1.17
N LEU A 159 -5.23 -6.43 -0.42
CA LEU A 159 -5.20 -5.54 0.73
C LEU A 159 -4.63 -4.18 0.29
N ILE A 160 -5.30 -3.10 0.65
CA ILE A 160 -4.80 -1.74 0.44
C ILE A 160 -4.61 -1.07 1.80
N ILE A 161 -3.43 -0.52 2.05
CA ILE A 161 -3.10 0.24 3.27
C ILE A 161 -2.76 1.68 2.85
N GLY A 162 -3.65 2.62 3.14
CA GLY A 162 -3.38 4.04 2.97
C GLY A 162 -2.68 4.63 4.20
N THR A 163 -1.85 5.65 4.03
CA THR A 163 -1.41 6.52 5.12
C THR A 163 -1.81 7.96 4.85
N HIS A 164 -2.25 8.65 5.90
CA HIS A 164 -2.66 10.05 5.82
C HIS A 164 -2.30 10.82 7.09
N LYS A 165 -1.90 12.07 6.92
CA LYS A 165 -1.86 13.05 8.01
C LYS A 165 -2.96 14.10 7.80
N PRO A 166 -3.80 14.37 8.81
CA PRO A 166 -4.82 15.41 8.74
C PRO A 166 -4.22 16.82 8.67
#